data_AF-M0MZY6-F1
#
_entry.id   AF-M0MZY6-F1
#
_cell.length_a   1.000
_cell.length_b   1.000
_cell.length_c   1.000
_cell.angle_alpha   90.00
_cell.angle_beta   90.00
_cell.angle_gamma   90.00
#
_symmetry.space_group_name_H-M   'P 1'
#
loop_
_entity.id
_entity.type
_entity.pdbx_description
1 polymer ?
#
loop_
_entity_poly.entity_id
_entity_poly.type
_entity_poly.pdbx_seq_one_letter_code
_entity_poly.pdbx_strand_id
1 'polypeptide(L)'
;MSDAHDATDGRPAVYATAGLVEALLDLAREAEPEEATIALATTPAGEFVETLPPETPVFTHFYFPDAGRSLSAVFGMDLGTPAGQTQGRFVSHPQGRLALARTDDLHGIVFVAVPPWERGDVAVFSRDGIERSLDLVAAEPPIESLD
;
A
#
# COMPACT_ATOMS: atom_id res chain seq x y z
N MET A 1 -22.82 10.86 -15.28
CA MET A 1 -21.74 10.57 -16.24
C MET A 1 -20.82 9.60 -15.55
N SER A 2 -20.94 8.31 -15.91
CA SER A 2 -20.07 7.25 -15.43
C SER A 2 -18.85 7.24 -16.34
N ASP A 3 -17.68 7.54 -15.79
CA ASP A 3 -16.42 7.16 -16.43
C ASP A 3 -15.87 5.94 -15.69
N ALA A 4 -16.10 4.79 -16.30
CA ALA A 4 -15.39 3.57 -16.00
C ALA A 4 -14.03 3.68 -16.68
N HIS A 5 -12.98 3.99 -15.91
CA HIS A 5 -11.66 3.49 -16.27
C HIS A 5 -11.76 1.97 -16.19
N ASP A 6 -11.66 1.34 -17.36
CA ASP A 6 -11.91 -0.07 -17.61
C ASP A 6 -10.88 -0.93 -16.88
N ALA A 7 -11.18 -1.29 -15.63
CA ALA A 7 -10.51 -2.37 -14.94
C ALA A 7 -10.68 -3.63 -15.79
N THR A 8 -9.58 -4.16 -16.32
CA THR A 8 -9.52 -5.22 -17.35
C THR A 8 -10.19 -6.56 -16.95
N ASP A 9 -10.74 -6.68 -15.73
CA ASP A 9 -11.50 -7.84 -15.22
C ASP A 9 -12.82 -7.47 -14.50
N GLY A 10 -13.32 -6.23 -14.64
CA GLY A 10 -14.58 -5.77 -14.04
C GLY A 10 -14.59 -5.67 -12.50
N ARG A 11 -13.45 -5.89 -11.84
CA ARG A 11 -13.28 -5.70 -10.40
C ARG A 11 -13.10 -4.21 -10.08
N PRO A 12 -13.52 -3.73 -8.90
CA PRO A 12 -13.21 -2.38 -8.47
C PRO A 12 -11.69 -2.16 -8.42
N ALA A 13 -11.22 -1.10 -9.06
CA ALA A 13 -9.80 -0.77 -9.15
C ALA A 13 -9.27 -0.11 -7.87
N VAL A 14 -8.05 -0.49 -7.51
CA VAL A 14 -7.20 0.20 -6.55
C VAL A 14 -6.03 0.81 -7.32
N TYR A 15 -5.79 2.10 -7.12
CA TYR A 15 -4.72 2.82 -7.78
C TYR A 15 -3.52 2.98 -6.86
N ALA A 16 -2.32 2.74 -7.38
CA ALA A 16 -1.07 3.00 -6.67
C ALA A 16 -0.02 3.58 -7.62
N THR A 17 0.92 4.36 -7.12
CA THR A 17 2.06 4.79 -7.95
C THR A 17 3.00 3.60 -8.18
N ALA A 18 3.58 3.53 -9.38
CA ALA A 18 4.57 2.49 -9.69
C ALA A 18 5.77 2.53 -8.72
N GLY A 19 6.23 3.74 -8.38
CA GLY A 19 7.34 3.94 -7.44
C GLY A 19 7.05 3.44 -6.02
N LEU A 20 5.80 3.57 -5.53
CA LEU A 20 5.42 2.99 -4.24
C LEU A 20 5.54 1.46 -4.28
N VAL A 21 4.97 0.82 -5.31
CA VAL A 21 4.95 -0.65 -5.40
C VAL A 21 6.37 -1.20 -5.52
N GLU A 22 7.23 -0.55 -6.30
CA GLU A 22 8.65 -0.91 -6.40
C GLU A 22 9.36 -0.82 -5.05
N ALA A 23 9.17 0.29 -4.32
CA ALA A 23 9.77 0.46 -2.99
C ALA A 23 9.30 -0.61 -1.99
N LEU A 24 8.01 -0.97 -2.00
CA LEU A 24 7.46 -2.01 -1.13
C LEU A 24 8.02 -3.40 -1.45
N LEU A 25 8.21 -3.71 -2.73
CA LEU A 25 8.84 -4.96 -3.18
C LEU A 25 10.32 -5.04 -2.76
N ASP A 26 11.05 -3.93 -2.84
CA ASP A 26 12.42 -3.85 -2.37
C ASP A 26 12.51 -4.06 -0.85
N LEU A 27 11.63 -3.42 -0.07
CA LEU A 27 11.54 -3.61 1.37
C LEU A 27 11.20 -5.06 1.74
N ALA A 28 10.30 -5.71 1.00
CA ALA A 28 9.96 -7.11 1.21
C ALA A 28 11.15 -8.04 0.95
N ARG A 29 11.91 -7.77 -0.12
CA ARG A 29 13.13 -8.53 -0.45
C ARG A 29 14.21 -8.36 0.61
N GLU A 30 14.35 -7.16 1.17
CA GLU A 30 15.30 -6.87 2.25
C GLU A 30 14.90 -7.52 3.58
N ALA A 31 13.60 -7.64 3.85
CA ALA A 31 13.08 -8.26 5.07
C ALA A 31 13.23 -9.78 5.09
N GLU A 32 13.29 -10.44 3.92
CA GLU A 32 13.39 -11.89 3.80
C GLU A 32 14.55 -12.47 4.65
N PRO A 33 14.31 -13.48 5.51
CA PRO A 33 13.14 -14.39 5.54
C PRO A 33 11.95 -13.94 6.39
N GLU A 34 12.03 -12.77 7.02
CA GLU A 34 10.97 -12.23 7.88
C GLU A 34 9.83 -11.58 7.07
N GLU A 35 8.64 -11.52 7.66
CA GLU A 35 7.51 -10.78 7.10
C GLU A 35 7.67 -9.27 7.35
N ALA A 36 7.28 -8.47 6.37
CA ALA A 36 7.18 -7.02 6.48
C ALA A 36 5.71 -6.62 6.54
N THR A 37 5.36 -5.70 7.44
CA THR A 37 4.02 -5.14 7.51
C THR A 37 4.09 -3.62 7.59
N ILE A 38 3.59 -2.94 6.57
CA ILE A 38 3.82 -1.50 6.36
C ILE A 38 2.47 -0.79 6.16
N ALA A 39 2.27 0.34 6.86
CA ALA A 39 1.04 1.12 6.70
C ALA A 39 1.12 2.01 5.44
N LEU A 40 0.05 2.05 4.67
CA LEU A 40 -0.03 2.77 3.40
C LEU A 40 -1.07 3.90 3.48
N ALA A 41 -0.76 5.00 2.80
CA ALA A 41 -1.65 6.14 2.71
C ALA A 41 -1.81 6.61 1.26
N THR A 42 -2.87 7.38 1.03
CA THR A 42 -3.31 7.81 -0.30
C THR A 42 -3.25 9.31 -0.46
N THR A 43 -2.91 9.76 -1.66
CA THR A 43 -3.09 11.14 -2.11
C THR A 43 -4.25 11.18 -3.13
N PRO A 44 -5.15 12.17 -3.08
CA PRO A 44 -6.15 12.38 -4.12
C PRO A 44 -5.52 12.54 -5.51
N ALA A 45 -6.10 11.88 -6.51
CA ALA A 45 -5.63 11.95 -7.89
C ALA A 45 -5.57 13.38 -8.43
N GLY A 46 -6.44 14.28 -7.98
CA GLY A 46 -6.48 15.67 -8.41
C GLY A 46 -5.19 16.45 -8.15
N GLU A 47 -4.31 15.95 -7.28
CA GLU A 47 -3.03 16.57 -6.98
C GLU A 47 -1.93 16.23 -8.02
N PHE A 48 -2.03 15.10 -8.74
CA PHE A 48 -0.93 14.62 -9.59
C PHE A 48 -1.30 13.67 -10.75
N VAL A 49 -2.57 13.29 -10.91
CA VAL A 49 -3.07 12.33 -11.90
C VAL A 49 -4.28 12.90 -12.64
N GLU A 50 -4.03 13.58 -13.77
CA GLU A 50 -5.08 14.26 -14.54
C GLU A 50 -6.09 13.33 -15.21
N THR A 51 -5.73 12.06 -15.41
CA THR A 51 -6.56 11.07 -16.13
C THR A 51 -7.62 10.40 -15.25
N LEU A 52 -7.57 10.61 -13.93
CA LEU A 52 -8.51 10.04 -12.97
C LEU A 52 -9.44 11.13 -12.39
N PRO A 53 -10.64 10.76 -11.90
CA PRO A 53 -11.46 11.69 -11.13
C PRO A 53 -10.67 12.28 -9.94
N PRO A 54 -10.73 13.59 -9.67
CA PRO A 54 -9.85 14.24 -8.68
C PRO A 54 -9.87 13.65 -7.28
N GLU A 55 -11.02 13.15 -6.83
CA GLU A 55 -11.21 12.55 -5.50
C GLU A 55 -10.77 11.08 -5.43
N THR A 56 -10.27 10.51 -6.53
CA THR A 56 -9.84 9.10 -6.57
C THR A 56 -8.63 8.93 -5.65
N PRO A 57 -8.71 8.06 -4.63
CA PRO A 57 -7.56 7.80 -3.77
C PRO A 57 -6.51 6.99 -4.54
N VAL A 58 -5.27 7.47 -4.55
CA VAL A 58 -4.13 6.76 -5.13
C VAL A 58 -3.13 6.50 -4.02
N PHE A 59 -2.74 5.25 -3.81
CA PHE A 59 -1.68 4.90 -2.85
C PHE A 59 -0.34 5.45 -3.35
N THR A 60 0.28 6.32 -2.56
CA THR A 60 1.47 7.08 -2.99
C THR A 60 2.65 6.90 -2.08
N HIS A 61 2.41 6.66 -0.80
CA HIS A 61 3.45 6.62 0.22
C HIS A 61 3.11 5.62 1.31
N PHE A 62 4.11 5.36 2.14
CA PHE A 62 4.01 4.47 3.27
C PHE A 62 4.65 5.09 4.49
N TYR A 63 4.19 4.68 5.66
CA TYR A 63 4.83 5.00 6.92
C TYR A 63 5.54 3.75 7.43
N PHE A 64 6.84 3.89 7.71
CA PHE A 64 7.57 2.82 8.36
C PHE A 64 6.93 2.53 9.72
N PRO A 65 6.68 1.25 10.06
CA PRO A 65 6.32 0.93 11.44
C PRO A 65 7.46 1.41 12.33
N ASP A 66 7.14 2.02 13.47
CA ASP A 66 8.15 2.34 14.49
C ASP A 66 8.97 1.07 14.75
N ALA A 67 10.23 1.11 14.33
CA ALA A 67 11.06 -0.07 14.20
C ALA A 67 11.14 -0.77 15.56
N GLY A 68 10.55 -1.96 15.64
CA GLY A 68 10.71 -2.86 16.76
C GLY A 68 12.11 -3.46 16.81
N ARG A 69 13.16 -2.63 17.00
CA ARG A 69 14.44 -2.97 17.65
C ARG A 69 15.40 -1.76 17.74
N SER A 70 15.16 -0.84 18.69
CA SER A 70 16.21 -0.35 19.61
C SER A 70 15.65 0.48 20.75
N LEU A 71 16.11 0.19 21.97
CA LEU A 71 15.74 0.86 23.21
C LEU A 71 16.01 2.37 23.14
N SER A 72 14.99 3.20 23.37
CA SER A 72 14.98 4.44 24.18
C SER A 72 13.88 5.41 23.70
N ALA A 73 12.62 5.11 23.97
CA ALA A 73 11.56 6.13 23.93
C ALA A 73 11.22 6.57 25.36
N VAL A 74 12.20 7.20 26.03
CA VAL A 74 11.88 8.15 27.09
C VAL A 74 11.44 9.41 26.36
N PHE A 75 10.15 9.52 26.09
CA PHE A 75 9.31 10.72 26.05
C PHE A 75 8.00 10.30 25.39
N GLY A 76 6.95 10.25 26.20
CA GLY A 76 5.61 9.81 25.79
C GLY A 76 4.92 10.82 24.89
N MET A 77 5.34 10.88 23.63
CA MET A 77 4.51 11.33 22.53
C MET A 77 4.57 10.27 21.44
N ASP A 78 3.45 9.60 21.27
CA ASP A 78 3.19 8.63 20.20
C ASP A 78 3.23 9.40 18.87
N LEU A 79 4.36 9.32 18.16
CA LEU A 79 4.52 9.86 16.80
C LEU A 79 4.24 8.79 15.73
N GLY A 80 3.86 7.58 16.15
CA GLY A 80 3.67 6.43 15.28
C GLY A 80 2.35 6.50 14.54
N THR A 81 2.39 6.87 13.25
CA THR A 81 1.26 6.80 12.30
C THR A 81 0.08 7.75 12.64
N PRO A 82 -0.26 8.73 11.79
CA PRO A 82 -1.45 9.55 12.03
C PRO A 82 -2.70 8.65 12.04
N ALA A 83 -3.29 8.46 13.22
CA ALA A 83 -4.43 7.59 13.42
C ALA A 83 -5.59 8.01 12.49
N GLY A 84 -6.02 7.10 11.61
CA GLY A 84 -7.10 7.35 10.65
C GLY A 84 -6.68 7.87 9.28
N GLN A 85 -5.38 8.08 9.02
CA GLN A 85 -4.88 8.54 7.72
C GLN A 85 -4.29 7.45 6.82
N THR A 86 -4.17 6.21 7.29
CA THR A 86 -3.68 5.09 6.47
C THR A 86 -4.86 4.28 5.93
N GLN A 87 -5.10 4.36 4.63
CA GLN A 87 -6.22 3.70 3.96
C GLN A 87 -5.91 2.24 3.56
N GLY A 88 -4.66 1.80 3.75
CA GLY A 88 -4.28 0.44 3.42
C GLY A 88 -3.05 -0.07 4.16
N ARG A 89 -2.73 -1.34 3.90
CA ARG A 89 -1.60 -2.03 4.51
C ARG A 89 -0.89 -2.89 3.47
N PHE A 90 0.43 -2.96 3.55
CA PHE A 90 1.24 -3.91 2.80
C PHE A 90 1.70 -5.04 3.71
N VAL A 91 1.65 -6.27 3.22
CA VAL A 91 2.14 -7.48 3.89
C VAL A 91 3.00 -8.27 2.91
N SER A 92 4.20 -8.68 3.32
CA SER A 92 5.01 -9.64 2.57
C SER A 92 4.87 -11.05 3.13
N HIS A 93 4.72 -12.04 2.24
CA HIS A 93 4.60 -13.46 2.59
C HIS A 93 5.78 -14.25 1.98
N PRO A 94 6.99 -14.20 2.60
CA PRO A 94 8.21 -14.77 2.03
C PRO A 94 8.19 -16.30 1.86
N GLN A 95 7.31 -17.02 2.56
CA GLN A 95 7.08 -18.46 2.36
C GLN A 95 5.63 -18.80 1.97
N GLY A 96 4.82 -17.80 1.65
CA GLY A 96 3.36 -17.93 1.58
C GLY A 96 2.78 -17.92 0.17
N ARG A 97 1.44 -17.93 0.13
CA ARG A 97 0.63 -17.81 -1.10
C ARG A 97 0.19 -16.35 -1.24
N LEU A 98 0.00 -15.91 -2.48
CA LEU A 98 -0.58 -14.61 -2.82
C LEU A 98 -2.08 -14.54 -2.44
N ALA A 99 -2.36 -14.46 -1.15
CA ALA A 99 -3.69 -14.42 -0.54
C ALA A 99 -3.61 -13.78 0.86
N LEU A 100 -4.72 -13.23 1.35
CA LEU A 100 -4.79 -12.79 2.74
C LEU A 100 -4.62 -13.96 3.72
N ALA A 101 -3.75 -13.80 4.69
CA ALA A 101 -3.66 -14.66 5.85
C ALA A 101 -4.59 -14.15 6.96
N ARG A 102 -5.07 -15.05 7.82
CA ARG A 102 -5.95 -14.68 8.96
C ARG A 102 -5.26 -13.77 9.98
N THR A 103 -3.94 -13.69 9.95
CA THR A 103 -3.08 -12.87 10.82
C THR A 103 -2.84 -11.47 10.29
N ASP A 104 -3.21 -11.20 9.03
CA ASP A 104 -2.99 -9.89 8.42
C ASP A 104 -3.89 -8.87 9.12
N ASP A 105 -3.31 -7.74 9.52
CA ASP A 105 -4.11 -6.65 10.07
C ASP A 105 -4.93 -6.00 8.95
N LEU A 106 -6.25 -6.20 9.03
CA LEU A 106 -7.17 -5.88 7.95
C LEU A 106 -7.52 -4.39 7.98
N HIS A 107 -6.73 -3.60 7.26
CA HIS A 107 -7.11 -2.26 6.80
C HIS A 107 -8.10 -2.35 5.62
N GLY A 108 -8.69 -1.23 5.22
CA GLY A 108 -9.71 -1.21 4.14
C GLY A 108 -9.23 -1.89 2.85
N ILE A 109 -7.96 -1.70 2.50
CA ILE A 109 -7.27 -2.31 1.38
C ILE A 109 -5.94 -2.92 1.87
N VAL A 110 -5.61 -4.13 1.41
CA VAL A 110 -4.37 -4.82 1.77
C VAL A 110 -3.64 -5.26 0.50
N PHE A 111 -2.38 -4.86 0.38
CA PHE A 111 -1.45 -5.30 -0.65
C PHE A 111 -0.68 -6.50 -0.09
N VAL A 112 -0.66 -7.60 -0.83
CA VAL A 112 0.09 -8.80 -0.47
C VAL A 112 1.14 -9.03 -1.55
N ALA A 113 2.39 -9.19 -1.15
CA ALA A 113 3.48 -9.56 -2.06
C ALA A 113 4.12 -10.90 -1.66
N VAL A 114 4.62 -11.63 -2.65
CA VAL A 114 5.37 -12.89 -2.47
C VAL A 114 6.65 -12.89 -3.32
N PRO A 115 7.65 -13.74 -3.01
CA PRO A 115 8.78 -13.97 -3.91
C PRO A 115 8.28 -14.43 -5.29
N PRO A 116 8.96 -14.07 -6.40
CA PRO A 116 10.27 -13.41 -6.48
C PRO A 116 10.30 -11.89 -6.27
N TRP A 117 9.21 -11.29 -5.75
CA TRP A 117 9.12 -9.85 -5.47
C TRP A 117 9.11 -9.00 -6.74
N GLU A 118 8.43 -9.48 -7.78
CA GLU A 118 8.20 -8.73 -9.01
C GLU A 118 6.80 -8.08 -8.99
N ARG A 119 6.57 -7.12 -9.90
CA ARG A 119 5.26 -6.42 -9.97
C ARG A 119 4.08 -7.36 -10.20
N GLY A 120 4.31 -8.51 -10.84
CA GLY A 120 3.29 -9.54 -11.07
C GLY A 120 3.00 -10.41 -9.84
N ASP A 121 3.83 -10.33 -8.80
CA ASP A 121 3.73 -11.11 -7.56
C ASP A 121 3.13 -10.28 -6.41
N VAL A 122 2.34 -9.27 -6.77
CA VAL A 122 1.57 -8.42 -5.86
C VAL A 122 0.09 -8.53 -6.21
N ALA A 123 -0.74 -8.72 -5.20
CA ALA A 123 -2.20 -8.69 -5.32
C ALA A 123 -2.80 -7.78 -4.26
N VAL A 124 -3.98 -7.24 -4.56
CA VAL A 124 -4.69 -6.33 -3.68
C VAL A 124 -6.01 -6.94 -3.28
N PHE A 125 -6.32 -6.87 -1.98
CA PHE A 125 -7.54 -7.40 -1.42
C PHE A 125 -8.25 -6.32 -0.63
N SER A 126 -9.58 -6.33 -0.69
CA SER A 126 -10.39 -5.65 0.32
C SER A 126 -10.35 -6.41 1.64
N ARG A 127 -10.73 -5.74 2.74
CA ARG A 127 -10.81 -6.38 4.07
C ARG A 127 -11.64 -7.68 4.12
N ASP A 128 -12.59 -7.85 3.20
CA ASP A 128 -13.46 -9.03 3.13
C ASP A 128 -12.82 -10.18 2.32
N GLY A 129 -11.56 -10.03 1.90
CA GLY A 129 -10.80 -11.01 1.12
C GLY A 129 -11.12 -11.04 -0.37
N ILE A 130 -11.91 -10.09 -0.86
CA ILE A 130 -12.20 -9.96 -2.29
C ILE A 130 -11.03 -9.26 -2.97
N GLU A 131 -10.39 -9.97 -3.90
CA GLU A 131 -9.32 -9.44 -4.73
C GLU A 131 -9.83 -8.26 -5.61
N ARG A 132 -9.01 -7.23 -5.73
CA ARG A 132 -9.24 -6.01 -6.50
C ARG A 132 -8.21 -5.94 -7.64
N SER A 133 -8.55 -5.25 -8.72
CA SER A 133 -7.53 -4.92 -9.72
C SER A 133 -6.58 -3.87 -9.16
N LEU A 134 -5.29 -4.01 -9.43
CA LEU A 134 -4.27 -3.03 -9.11
C LEU A 134 -3.86 -2.31 -10.39
N ASP A 135 -4.17 -1.01 -10.46
CA ASP A 135 -3.81 -0.16 -11.58
C ASP A 135 -2.65 0.75 -11.17
N LEU A 136 -1.50 0.57 -11.82
CA LEU A 136 -0.31 1.38 -11.55
C LEU A 136 -0.36 2.69 -12.33
N VAL A 137 -0.21 3.79 -11.60
CA VAL A 137 -0.11 5.13 -12.16
C VAL A 137 1.35 5.52 -12.31
N ALA A 138 1.75 5.91 -13.52
CA ALA A 138 3.09 6.42 -13.83
C ALA A 138 3.17 7.94 -13.59
N ALA A 139 2.86 8.38 -12.37
CA ALA A 139 2.93 9.77 -11.95
C ALA A 139 3.69 9.89 -10.64
N GLU A 140 4.46 10.97 -10.49
CA GLU A 140 5.19 11.27 -9.26
C GLU A 140 4.28 12.06 -8.30
N PRO A 141 4.04 11.57 -7.07
CA PRO A 141 3.22 12.30 -6.11
C PRO A 141 3.95 13.56 -5.62
N PRO A 142 3.21 14.57 -5.10
CA PRO A 142 3.83 15.73 -4.49
C PRO A 142 4.69 15.33 -3.28
N ILE A 143 5.76 16.08 -3.03
CA ILE A 143 6.58 15.90 -1.83
C ILE A 143 5.77 16.34 -0.60
N GLU A 144 5.52 15.44 0.34
CA GLU A 144 4.90 15.80 1.62
C GLU A 144 5.84 16.75 2.39
N SER A 145 5.37 17.97 2.63
CA SER A 145 6.00 18.89 3.57
C SER A 145 5.36 18.65 4.94
N LEU A 146 6.13 18.10 5.88
CA LEU A 146 5.76 18.11 7.29
C LEU A 146 6.04 19.52 7.83
N ASP A 147 5.02 20.36 7.94
CA ASP A 147 5.10 21.65 8.66
C ASP A 147 5.12 21.46 10.19
#